data_AF-N6UMA1-F1
#
_entry.id   AF-N6UMA1-F1
#
_cell.length_a   1.000
_cell.length_b   1.000
_cell.length_c   1.000
_cell.angle_alpha   90.00
_cell.angle_beta   90.00
_cell.angle_gamma   90.00
#
_symmetry.space_group_name_H-M   'P 1'
#
loop_
_entity.id
_entity.type
_entity.pdbx_description
1 polymer ?
#
loop_
_entity_poly.entity_id
_entity_poly.type
_entity_poly.pdbx_seq_one_letter_code
_entity_poly.pdbx_strand_id
1 'polypeptide(L)'
;MWSSAVVVAGYGDSQPGEMLENNVVNDCVQVYKWLQNRTESPIYIWGHSLGANLATSTVARLDQNANLTGLILEAAFTSLTDELYFHPYVKYLKWLPWFWDTVVKPLQHNGFLFDTTKHIEMVQCPILFLHAKDDEIVPYFMSQALYTASKKRNVSEWVLNDTKLVLFNAKIGLNHYFIYRDSFTFFHILLKAKSDHVLCCEEQNIAVLCQNSLKLLKLRNYASVSVLRWRNIGQTSLDVNTNVIKDVILYKSNNDRFFKMVNFFGIAQFGFWTYLSLTAYQTLKDIPVSQSTESVWWRKINFGENRWRNSLTIISFLIGWGILAVSWLYTLRAVKYLILRKGGQQATIVTYTPLGPNRMFTLDLANVSSTQSRTAATSFIPLKVKGHWFYYMIDMKGEFRNTVLFDHTAGLKRLRRTTNVPGCDYACFYVYGRFLLNI
;
A
#
# COMPACT_ATOMS: atom_id res chain seq x y z
N MET A 1 -3.36 -20.27 -16.68
CA MET A 1 -4.29 -19.52 -15.81
C MET A 1 -4.32 -18.10 -16.35
N TRP A 2 -5.41 -17.69 -17.00
CA TRP A 2 -5.58 -16.31 -17.43
C TRP A 2 -6.09 -15.51 -16.24
N SER A 3 -5.39 -14.45 -15.84
CA SER A 3 -5.81 -13.55 -14.76
C SER A 3 -6.32 -12.25 -15.37
N SER A 4 -7.60 -11.94 -15.14
CA SER A 4 -8.21 -10.66 -15.52
C SER A 4 -8.33 -9.77 -14.28
N ALA A 5 -7.82 -8.55 -14.33
CA ALA A 5 -7.98 -7.55 -13.27
C ALA A 5 -9.09 -6.56 -13.65
N VAL A 6 -9.99 -6.27 -12.72
CA VAL A 6 -11.07 -5.29 -12.93
C VAL A 6 -10.56 -3.90 -12.56
N VAL A 7 -10.62 -2.98 -13.52
CA VAL A 7 -10.48 -1.54 -13.27
C VAL A 7 -11.88 -0.93 -13.38
N VAL A 8 -12.34 -0.33 -12.28
CA VAL A 8 -13.71 0.19 -12.13
C VAL A 8 -13.83 1.57 -12.81
N ALA A 9 -15.04 2.01 -13.16
CA ALA A 9 -15.32 3.36 -13.63
C ALA A 9 -14.79 4.45 -12.66
N GLY A 10 -14.27 5.55 -13.21
CA GLY A 10 -13.65 6.62 -12.42
C GLY A 10 -12.21 6.37 -11.92
N TYR A 11 -11.60 5.22 -12.25
CA TYR A 11 -10.22 4.91 -11.86
C TYR A 11 -9.29 4.68 -13.07
N GLY A 12 -8.14 5.37 -13.08
CA GLY A 12 -7.18 5.27 -14.19
C GLY A 12 -7.74 5.84 -15.50
N ASP A 13 -7.69 5.05 -16.57
CA ASP A 13 -8.17 5.42 -17.92
C ASP A 13 -9.66 5.11 -18.14
N SER A 14 -10.40 4.70 -17.10
CA SER A 14 -11.84 4.41 -17.20
C SER A 14 -12.68 5.68 -17.38
N GLN A 15 -13.84 5.55 -18.01
CA GLN A 15 -14.76 6.67 -18.24
C GLN A 15 -15.16 7.38 -16.92
N PRO A 16 -15.36 8.71 -16.92
CA PRO A 16 -15.87 9.43 -15.77
C PRO A 16 -17.24 8.88 -15.38
N GLY A 17 -17.40 8.50 -14.11
CA GLY A 17 -18.65 8.00 -13.57
C GLY A 17 -18.79 8.35 -12.10
N GLU A 18 -20.02 8.38 -11.59
CA GLU A 18 -20.27 8.58 -10.16
C GLU A 18 -19.75 7.35 -9.39
N MET A 19 -18.82 7.58 -8.47
CA MET A 19 -18.22 6.54 -7.64
C MET A 19 -19.18 6.09 -6.52
N LEU A 20 -20.34 5.54 -6.85
CA LEU A 20 -21.25 4.91 -5.88
C LEU A 20 -20.95 3.41 -5.77
N GLU A 21 -21.08 2.83 -4.57
CA GLU A 21 -20.86 1.39 -4.32
C GLU A 21 -21.62 0.52 -5.32
N ASN A 22 -22.89 0.85 -5.59
CA ASN A 22 -23.74 0.13 -6.52
C ASN A 22 -23.19 0.12 -7.96
N ASN A 23 -22.64 1.24 -8.41
CA ASN A 23 -22.07 1.39 -9.75
C ASN A 23 -20.80 0.54 -9.86
N VAL A 24 -19.93 0.62 -8.84
CA VAL A 24 -18.69 -0.17 -8.78
C VAL A 24 -18.98 -1.68 -8.79
N VAL A 25 -19.96 -2.12 -7.99
CA VAL A 25 -20.38 -3.53 -7.98
C VAL A 25 -20.99 -3.92 -9.34
N ASN A 26 -21.76 -3.04 -9.97
CA ASN A 26 -22.33 -3.32 -11.29
C ASN A 26 -21.23 -3.50 -12.35
N ASP A 27 -20.18 -2.68 -12.34
CA ASP A 27 -19.03 -2.86 -13.23
C ASP A 27 -18.38 -4.24 -13.06
N CYS A 28 -18.16 -4.66 -11.81
CA CYS A 28 -17.64 -5.99 -11.49
C CYS A 28 -18.54 -7.12 -12.02
N VAL A 29 -19.87 -6.97 -11.90
CA VAL A 29 -20.84 -7.92 -12.45
C VAL A 29 -20.76 -7.97 -13.98
N GLN A 30 -20.60 -6.83 -14.66
CA GLN A 30 -20.45 -6.80 -16.12
C GLN A 30 -19.16 -7.50 -16.58
N VAL A 31 -18.04 -7.33 -15.86
CA VAL A 31 -16.80 -8.05 -16.18
C VAL A 31 -16.97 -9.56 -15.96
N TYR A 32 -17.65 -9.98 -14.90
CA TYR A 32 -17.97 -11.39 -14.68
C TYR A 32 -18.78 -11.96 -15.86
N LYS A 33 -19.86 -11.30 -16.27
CA LYS A 33 -20.69 -11.72 -17.42
C LYS A 33 -19.88 -11.76 -18.72
N TRP A 34 -19.02 -10.77 -18.94
CA TRP A 34 -18.12 -10.73 -20.09
C TRP A 34 -17.14 -11.91 -20.12
N LEU A 35 -16.63 -12.32 -18.96
CA LEU A 35 -15.72 -13.45 -18.80
C LEU A 35 -16.45 -14.78 -18.95
N GLN A 36 -17.62 -14.93 -18.33
CA GLN A 36 -18.46 -16.12 -18.41
C GLN A 36 -18.81 -16.46 -19.86
N ASN A 37 -19.09 -15.46 -20.70
CA ASN A 37 -19.36 -15.66 -22.13
C ASN A 37 -18.13 -16.06 -22.97
N ARG A 38 -16.93 -16.10 -22.38
CA ARG A 38 -15.66 -16.41 -23.07
C ARG A 38 -14.97 -17.65 -22.55
N THR A 39 -15.45 -18.22 -21.44
CA THR A 39 -14.85 -19.41 -20.86
C THR A 39 -15.86 -20.26 -20.13
N GLU A 40 -15.75 -21.57 -20.33
CA GLU A 40 -16.44 -22.58 -19.53
C GLU A 40 -15.57 -23.05 -18.35
N SER A 41 -14.33 -22.56 -18.25
CA SER A 41 -13.41 -22.92 -17.17
C SER A 41 -13.91 -22.44 -15.80
N PRO A 42 -13.54 -23.13 -14.71
CA PRO A 42 -13.82 -22.69 -13.34
C PRO A 42 -13.40 -21.24 -13.10
N ILE A 43 -14.34 -20.41 -12.63
CA ILE A 43 -14.11 -18.99 -12.33
C ILE A 43 -14.03 -18.81 -10.82
N TYR A 44 -12.97 -18.17 -10.35
CA TYR A 44 -12.83 -17.73 -8.97
C TYR A 44 -12.81 -16.20 -8.94
N ILE A 45 -13.52 -15.62 -7.98
CA ILE A 45 -13.44 -14.19 -7.68
C ILE A 45 -12.58 -14.01 -6.44
N TRP A 46 -11.60 -13.12 -6.51
CA TRP A 46 -10.70 -12.81 -5.40
C TRP A 46 -10.74 -11.31 -5.13
N GLY A 47 -10.88 -10.95 -3.85
CA GLY A 47 -10.79 -9.58 -3.39
C GLY A 47 -9.91 -9.45 -2.15
N HIS A 48 -9.20 -8.34 -2.07
CA HIS A 48 -8.37 -7.95 -0.93
C HIS A 48 -8.91 -6.68 -0.28
N SER A 49 -9.04 -6.64 1.05
CA SER A 49 -9.50 -5.49 1.82
C SER A 49 -10.84 -4.96 1.29
N LEU A 50 -10.95 -3.69 0.88
CA LEU A 50 -12.15 -3.14 0.23
C LEU A 50 -12.62 -3.97 -0.98
N GLY A 51 -11.66 -4.50 -1.75
CA GLY A 51 -11.95 -5.38 -2.88
C GLY A 51 -12.62 -6.70 -2.47
N ALA A 52 -12.42 -7.16 -1.23
CA ALA A 52 -13.11 -8.34 -0.70
C ALA A 52 -14.61 -8.07 -0.51
N ASN A 53 -14.98 -6.85 -0.12
CA ASN A 53 -16.38 -6.46 0.01
C ASN A 53 -17.03 -6.32 -1.36
N LEU A 54 -16.34 -5.65 -2.30
CA LEU A 54 -16.80 -5.56 -3.69
C LEU A 54 -16.97 -6.94 -4.33
N ALA A 55 -16.02 -7.86 -4.10
CA ALA A 55 -16.10 -9.24 -4.55
C ALA A 55 -17.32 -9.96 -3.95
N THR A 56 -17.55 -9.81 -2.64
CA THR A 56 -18.71 -10.41 -1.95
C THR A 56 -20.03 -9.86 -2.49
N SER A 57 -20.15 -8.53 -2.61
CA SER A 57 -21.33 -7.86 -3.17
C SER A 57 -21.56 -8.21 -4.63
N THR A 58 -20.49 -8.39 -5.42
CA THR A 58 -20.59 -8.84 -6.81
C THR A 58 -21.17 -10.24 -6.87
N VAL A 59 -20.60 -11.19 -6.11
CA VAL A 59 -21.08 -12.58 -6.06
C VAL A 59 -22.52 -12.66 -5.56
N ALA A 60 -22.89 -11.86 -4.56
CA ALA A 60 -24.25 -11.78 -4.04
C ALA A 60 -25.29 -11.31 -5.08
N ARG A 61 -24.85 -10.62 -6.15
CA ARG A 61 -25.71 -10.16 -7.26
C ARG A 61 -25.67 -11.05 -8.48
N LEU A 62 -24.85 -12.10 -8.49
CA LEU A 62 -24.84 -13.05 -9.59
C LEU A 62 -26.04 -13.98 -9.50
N ASP A 63 -26.53 -14.43 -10.67
CA ASP A 63 -27.60 -15.40 -10.74
C ASP A 63 -27.18 -16.74 -10.13
N GLN A 64 -28.13 -17.51 -9.61
CA GLN A 64 -27.85 -18.83 -9.01
C GLN A 64 -27.19 -19.82 -9.99
N ASN A 65 -27.38 -19.62 -11.30
CA ASN A 65 -26.80 -20.43 -12.37
C ASN A 65 -25.45 -19.90 -12.88
N ALA A 66 -24.85 -18.94 -12.18
CA ALA A 66 -23.54 -18.41 -12.53
C ALA A 66 -22.47 -19.52 -12.44
N ASN A 67 -21.62 -19.64 -13.48
CA ASN A 67 -20.46 -20.53 -13.47
C ASN A 67 -19.36 -19.96 -12.55
N LEU A 68 -19.61 -19.93 -11.24
CA LEU A 68 -18.69 -19.43 -10.23
C LEU A 68 -18.32 -20.57 -9.28
N THR A 69 -17.03 -20.88 -9.23
CA THR A 69 -16.51 -22.02 -8.49
C THR A 69 -16.17 -21.66 -7.05
N GLY A 70 -15.73 -20.42 -6.79
CA GLY A 70 -15.45 -19.99 -5.42
C GLY A 70 -15.11 -18.52 -5.27
N LEU A 71 -15.18 -18.07 -4.01
CA LEU A 71 -14.87 -16.71 -3.59
C LEU A 71 -13.67 -16.73 -2.63
N ILE A 72 -12.65 -15.92 -2.90
CA ILE A 72 -11.46 -15.78 -2.06
C ILE A 72 -11.45 -14.37 -1.47
N LEU A 73 -11.44 -14.29 -0.14
CA LEU A 73 -11.50 -13.03 0.61
C LEU A 73 -10.23 -12.88 1.44
N GLU A 74 -9.42 -11.89 1.09
CA GLU A 74 -8.18 -11.58 1.78
C GLU A 74 -8.32 -10.29 2.60
N ALA A 75 -7.93 -10.33 3.87
CA ALA A 75 -8.00 -9.17 4.77
C ALA A 75 -9.38 -8.48 4.79
N ALA A 76 -10.47 -9.26 4.69
CA ALA A 76 -11.83 -8.74 4.57
C ALA A 76 -12.37 -8.18 5.90
N PHE A 77 -13.24 -7.17 5.81
CA PHE A 77 -13.90 -6.51 6.93
C PHE A 77 -15.43 -6.59 6.86
N THR A 78 -16.10 -6.38 8.00
CA THR A 78 -17.56 -6.56 8.15
C THR A 78 -18.39 -5.45 7.51
N SER A 79 -17.99 -4.20 7.72
CA SER A 79 -18.60 -3.00 7.14
C SER A 79 -17.58 -1.85 7.07
N LEU A 80 -17.77 -0.88 6.17
CA LEU A 80 -16.87 0.29 6.10
C LEU A 80 -16.93 1.09 7.40
N THR A 81 -18.09 1.13 8.06
CA THR A 81 -18.24 1.76 9.38
C THR A 81 -17.37 1.09 10.44
N ASP A 82 -17.30 -0.24 10.44
CA ASP A 82 -16.45 -0.98 11.37
C ASP A 82 -14.97 -0.74 11.03
N GLU A 83 -14.60 -0.79 9.76
CA GLU A 83 -13.24 -0.48 9.32
C GLU A 83 -12.82 0.92 9.78
N LEU A 84 -13.61 1.96 9.46
CA LEU A 84 -13.34 3.33 9.89
C LEU A 84 -13.24 3.44 11.40
N TYR A 85 -14.05 2.69 12.16
CA TYR A 85 -13.92 2.68 13.60
C TYR A 85 -12.59 2.04 14.04
N PHE A 86 -12.15 0.92 13.49
CA PHE A 86 -10.92 0.27 13.98
C PHE A 86 -9.63 0.80 13.33
N HIS A 87 -9.74 1.59 12.26
CA HIS A 87 -8.61 2.04 11.48
C HIS A 87 -7.61 2.91 12.28
N PRO A 88 -6.29 2.64 12.20
CA PRO A 88 -5.27 3.35 12.97
C PRO A 88 -5.26 4.87 12.79
N TYR A 89 -5.54 5.35 11.57
CA TYR A 89 -5.56 6.78 11.29
C TYR A 89 -6.78 7.47 11.91
N VAL A 90 -7.93 6.79 11.94
CA VAL A 90 -9.16 7.32 12.53
C VAL A 90 -9.06 7.34 14.05
N LYS A 91 -8.34 6.39 14.67
CA LYS A 91 -8.08 6.37 16.12
C LYS A 91 -7.64 7.72 16.69
N TYR A 92 -6.84 8.49 15.94
CA TYR A 92 -6.37 9.82 16.34
C TYR A 92 -7.37 10.95 16.08
N LEU A 93 -8.38 10.73 15.24
CA LEU A 93 -9.43 11.70 14.90
C LEU A 93 -10.75 11.44 15.65
N LYS A 94 -10.92 10.26 16.24
CA LYS A 94 -12.12 9.84 16.99
C LYS A 94 -12.53 10.76 18.13
N TRP A 95 -11.59 11.46 18.75
CA TRP A 95 -11.88 12.32 19.90
C TRP A 95 -12.59 13.62 19.50
N LEU A 96 -12.69 13.92 18.20
CA LEU A 96 -13.38 15.10 17.70
C LEU A 96 -14.91 14.93 17.84
N PRO A 97 -15.63 15.86 18.51
CA PRO A 97 -17.06 15.73 18.78
C PRO A 97 -17.94 15.56 17.53
N TRP A 98 -17.47 16.03 16.37
CA TRP A 98 -18.19 16.04 15.10
C TRP A 98 -17.73 14.96 14.11
N PHE A 99 -16.82 14.05 14.49
CA PHE A 99 -16.25 13.06 13.55
C PHE A 99 -17.34 12.18 12.90
N TRP A 100 -18.31 11.73 13.70
CA TRP A 100 -19.46 10.98 13.20
C TRP A 100 -20.29 11.76 12.20
N ASP A 101 -20.58 13.03 12.49
CA ASP A 101 -21.43 13.89 11.65
C ASP A 101 -20.74 14.35 10.36
N THR A 102 -19.42 14.51 10.38
CA THR A 102 -18.65 15.11 9.28
C THR A 102 -17.96 14.08 8.38
N VAL A 103 -17.71 12.87 8.86
CA VAL A 103 -17.01 11.82 8.09
C VAL A 103 -17.92 10.63 7.86
N VAL A 104 -18.51 10.07 8.91
CA VAL A 104 -19.26 8.80 8.79
C VAL A 104 -20.64 9.01 8.16
N LYS A 105 -21.43 9.97 8.64
CA LYS A 105 -22.77 10.24 8.11
C LYS A 105 -22.77 10.61 6.62
N PRO A 106 -21.87 11.47 6.11
CA PRO A 106 -21.82 11.76 4.67
C PRO A 106 -21.48 10.55 3.82
N LEU A 107 -20.56 9.68 4.26
CA LEU A 107 -20.23 8.43 3.56
C LEU A 107 -21.44 7.49 3.49
N GLN A 108 -22.16 7.33 4.60
CA GLN A 108 -23.39 6.53 4.64
C GLN A 108 -24.50 7.13 3.77
N HIS A 109 -24.70 8.45 3.82
CA HIS A 109 -25.71 9.16 3.03
C HIS A 109 -25.43 9.07 1.53
N ASN A 110 -24.15 9.06 1.15
CA ASN A 110 -23.70 8.87 -0.23
C ASN A 110 -23.62 7.38 -0.64
N GLY A 111 -24.17 6.46 0.16
CA GLY A 111 -24.31 5.05 -0.21
C GLY A 111 -23.03 4.21 -0.15
N PHE A 112 -22.01 4.65 0.60
CA PHE A 112 -20.81 3.85 0.89
C PHE A 112 -20.98 3.11 2.21
N LEU A 113 -21.70 1.99 2.18
CA LEU A 113 -21.97 1.17 3.37
C LEU A 113 -21.02 -0.03 3.43
N PHE A 114 -20.72 -0.63 2.27
CA PHE A 114 -19.93 -1.85 2.10
C PHE A 114 -20.27 -2.91 3.14
N ASP A 115 -21.56 -3.20 3.30
CA ASP A 115 -22.06 -4.16 4.28
C ASP A 115 -21.82 -5.60 3.80
N THR A 116 -20.62 -6.09 4.07
CA THR A 116 -20.19 -7.43 3.68
C THR A 116 -20.91 -8.49 4.48
N THR A 117 -21.25 -8.20 5.74
CA THR A 117 -21.96 -9.13 6.61
C THR A 117 -23.34 -9.48 6.03
N LYS A 118 -24.04 -8.51 5.44
CA LYS A 118 -25.31 -8.76 4.75
C LYS A 118 -25.13 -9.51 3.43
N HIS A 119 -24.17 -9.10 2.60
CA HIS A 119 -23.97 -9.72 1.29
C HIS A 119 -23.43 -11.14 1.38
N ILE A 120 -22.62 -11.46 2.40
CA ILE A 120 -22.02 -12.78 2.53
C ILE A 120 -23.06 -13.87 2.74
N GLU A 121 -24.19 -13.56 3.38
CA GLU A 121 -25.29 -14.51 3.60
C GLU A 121 -25.98 -14.96 2.30
N MET A 122 -25.81 -14.20 1.21
CA MET A 122 -26.41 -14.47 -0.10
C MET A 122 -25.50 -15.30 -1.01
N VAL A 123 -24.22 -15.43 -0.67
CA VAL A 123 -23.21 -16.09 -1.51
C VAL A 123 -23.43 -17.60 -1.59
N GLN A 124 -23.69 -18.12 -2.78
CA GLN A 124 -23.99 -19.54 -3.00
C GLN A 124 -22.75 -20.44 -3.13
N CYS A 125 -21.59 -19.88 -3.49
CA CYS A 125 -20.36 -20.65 -3.69
C CYS A 125 -19.54 -20.82 -2.40
N PRO A 126 -18.59 -21.78 -2.34
CA PRO A 126 -17.66 -21.89 -1.22
C PRO A 126 -16.77 -20.65 -1.07
N ILE A 127 -16.41 -20.30 0.17
CA ILE A 127 -15.60 -19.11 0.49
C ILE A 127 -14.27 -19.51 1.17
N LEU A 128 -13.16 -18.94 0.71
CA LEU A 128 -11.85 -19.04 1.38
C LEU A 128 -11.48 -17.69 1.98
N PHE A 129 -11.42 -17.61 3.31
CA PHE A 129 -10.97 -16.43 4.04
C PHE A 129 -9.48 -16.56 4.38
N LEU A 130 -8.71 -15.52 4.06
CA LEU A 130 -7.28 -15.42 4.34
C LEU A 130 -7.03 -14.15 5.15
N HIS A 131 -6.45 -14.27 6.35
CA HIS A 131 -6.20 -13.09 7.19
C HIS A 131 -4.96 -13.25 8.07
N ALA A 132 -4.14 -12.19 8.17
CA ALA A 132 -2.96 -12.17 9.02
C ALA A 132 -3.29 -11.68 10.45
N LYS A 133 -2.86 -12.41 11.50
CA LYS A 133 -3.14 -11.99 12.88
C LYS A 133 -2.41 -10.70 13.30
N ASP A 134 -1.36 -10.32 12.57
CA ASP A 134 -0.59 -9.07 12.72
C ASP A 134 -1.06 -7.96 11.78
N ASP A 135 -2.25 -8.07 11.20
CA ASP A 135 -2.86 -6.98 10.44
C ASP A 135 -3.20 -5.81 11.36
N GLU A 136 -2.48 -4.70 11.18
CA GLU A 136 -2.65 -3.47 11.96
C GLU A 136 -3.73 -2.54 11.39
N ILE A 137 -4.19 -2.79 10.14
CA ILE A 137 -5.16 -1.94 9.43
C ILE A 137 -6.56 -2.49 9.63
N VAL A 138 -6.76 -3.76 9.30
CA VAL A 138 -8.03 -4.48 9.46
C VAL A 138 -7.83 -5.59 10.50
N PRO A 139 -8.47 -5.52 11.67
CA PRO A 139 -8.32 -6.57 12.66
C PRO A 139 -8.87 -7.93 12.19
N TYR A 140 -8.11 -9.01 12.42
CA TYR A 140 -8.46 -10.37 11.98
C TYR A 140 -9.81 -10.90 12.54
N PHE A 141 -10.30 -10.36 13.66
CA PHE A 141 -11.59 -10.74 14.22
C PHE A 141 -12.75 -10.40 13.27
N MET A 142 -12.60 -9.42 12.38
CA MET A 142 -13.62 -9.10 11.38
C MET A 142 -13.82 -10.25 10.40
N SER A 143 -12.73 -10.86 9.92
CA SER A 143 -12.81 -12.05 9.08
C SER A 143 -13.32 -13.28 9.86
N GLN A 144 -13.09 -13.38 11.17
CA GLN A 144 -13.73 -14.41 11.99
C GLN A 144 -15.25 -14.21 12.09
N ALA A 145 -15.69 -12.97 12.26
CA ALA A 145 -17.11 -12.60 12.29
C ALA A 145 -17.77 -12.93 10.95
N LEU A 146 -17.15 -12.56 9.82
CA LEU A 146 -17.62 -12.91 8.49
C LEU A 146 -17.67 -14.42 8.24
N TYR A 147 -16.64 -15.16 8.67
CA TYR A 147 -16.65 -16.63 8.57
C TYR A 147 -17.83 -17.22 9.33
N THR A 148 -18.12 -16.72 10.53
CA THR A 148 -19.26 -17.17 11.35
C THR A 148 -20.59 -16.81 10.70
N ALA A 149 -20.72 -15.60 10.14
CA ALA A 149 -21.90 -15.18 9.38
C ALA A 149 -22.10 -16.07 8.14
N SER A 150 -21.02 -16.41 7.43
CA SER A 150 -21.08 -17.29 6.26
C SER A 150 -21.56 -18.71 6.57
N LYS A 151 -21.50 -19.16 7.83
CA LYS A 151 -22.03 -20.48 8.22
C LYS A 151 -23.56 -20.50 8.37
N LYS A 152 -24.21 -19.32 8.38
CA LYS A 152 -25.68 -19.18 8.45
C LYS A 152 -26.37 -19.24 7.09
N ARG A 153 -25.59 -19.34 6.01
CA ARG A 153 -26.09 -19.37 4.64
C ARG A 153 -26.98 -20.59 4.40
N ASN A 154 -28.09 -20.38 3.69
CA ASN A 154 -28.94 -21.47 3.22
C ASN A 154 -28.36 -22.07 1.94
N VAL A 155 -27.28 -22.83 2.07
CA VAL A 155 -26.56 -23.53 0.99
C VAL A 155 -26.37 -24.99 1.37
N SER A 156 -26.00 -25.82 0.39
CA SER A 156 -25.70 -27.22 0.65
C SER A 156 -24.58 -27.41 1.67
N GLU A 157 -24.64 -28.52 2.40
CA GLU A 157 -23.66 -28.84 3.44
C GLU A 157 -22.23 -28.94 2.88
N TRP A 158 -22.07 -29.40 1.63
CA TRP A 158 -20.77 -29.46 0.97
C TRP A 158 -20.15 -28.07 0.78
N VAL A 159 -20.95 -27.04 0.43
CA VAL A 159 -20.47 -25.65 0.29
C VAL A 159 -20.03 -25.10 1.65
N LEU A 160 -20.80 -25.41 2.70
CA LEU A 160 -20.46 -25.00 4.07
C LEU A 160 -19.17 -25.66 4.53
N ASN A 161 -18.99 -26.96 4.28
CA ASN A 161 -17.79 -27.72 4.68
C ASN A 161 -16.54 -27.27 3.94
N ASP A 162 -16.69 -26.88 2.67
CA ASP A 162 -15.57 -26.41 1.85
C ASP A 162 -15.25 -24.92 2.07
N THR A 163 -16.08 -24.21 2.83
CA THR A 163 -15.81 -22.84 3.29
C THR A 163 -14.82 -22.85 4.45
N LYS A 164 -13.66 -22.20 4.27
CA LYS A 164 -12.50 -22.29 5.17
C LYS A 164 -11.99 -20.91 5.58
N LEU A 165 -11.49 -20.81 6.81
CA LEU A 165 -10.80 -19.64 7.34
C LEU A 165 -9.36 -20.01 7.68
N VAL A 166 -8.41 -19.31 7.07
CA VAL A 166 -6.97 -19.44 7.33
C VAL A 166 -6.49 -18.17 8.01
N LEU A 167 -6.02 -18.32 9.26
CA LEU A 167 -5.43 -17.24 10.04
C LEU A 167 -3.91 -17.43 10.12
N PHE A 168 -3.15 -16.53 9.52
CA PHE A 168 -1.70 -16.57 9.56
C PHE A 168 -1.18 -16.07 10.90
N ASN A 169 -0.14 -16.71 11.42
CA ASN A 169 0.42 -16.37 12.72
C ASN A 169 1.12 -15.00 12.68
N ALA A 170 0.87 -14.17 13.69
CA ALA A 170 1.46 -12.83 13.81
C ALA A 170 3.00 -12.82 13.77
N LYS A 171 3.65 -13.93 14.15
CA LYS A 171 5.12 -14.06 14.10
C LYS A 171 5.71 -14.02 12.69
N ILE A 172 4.91 -14.26 11.66
CA ILE A 172 5.36 -14.32 10.26
C ILE A 172 5.57 -12.90 9.70
N GLY A 173 4.90 -11.88 10.25
CA GLY A 173 5.09 -10.49 9.84
C GLY A 173 4.47 -10.18 8.47
N LEU A 174 3.32 -10.76 8.16
CA LEU A 174 2.63 -10.57 6.88
C LEU A 174 1.88 -9.23 6.83
N ASN A 175 1.43 -8.71 7.97
CA ASN A 175 0.67 -7.47 8.09
C ASN A 175 -0.55 -7.46 7.13
N HIS A 176 -1.10 -6.30 6.80
CA HIS A 176 -2.25 -6.15 5.90
C HIS A 176 -1.93 -6.60 4.47
N TYR A 177 -0.73 -6.30 3.96
CA TYR A 177 -0.45 -6.36 2.52
C TYR A 177 0.33 -7.59 2.04
N PHE A 178 0.96 -8.36 2.92
CA PHE A 178 1.94 -9.37 2.51
C PHE A 178 1.49 -10.81 2.69
N ILE A 179 0.18 -11.07 2.85
CA ILE A 179 -0.37 -12.44 2.98
C ILE A 179 0.07 -13.34 1.81
N TYR A 180 0.21 -12.76 0.63
CA TYR A 180 0.77 -13.38 -0.57
C TYR A 180 2.19 -13.97 -0.42
N ARG A 181 2.99 -13.51 0.56
CA ARG A 181 4.40 -13.91 0.72
C ARG A 181 4.52 -15.26 1.39
N ASP A 182 3.47 -15.65 2.10
CA ASP A 182 3.43 -16.95 2.73
C ASP A 182 3.37 -18.04 1.64
N SER A 183 4.33 -18.97 1.69
CA SER A 183 4.45 -20.04 0.70
C SER A 183 3.24 -20.98 0.69
N PHE A 184 2.46 -21.00 1.77
CA PHE A 184 1.24 -21.78 1.85
C PHE A 184 0.02 -21.02 1.32
N THR A 185 0.01 -19.69 1.22
CA THR A 185 -1.12 -18.95 0.61
C THR A 185 -1.44 -19.45 -0.80
N PHE A 186 -0.41 -19.59 -1.65
CA PHE A 186 -0.58 -20.16 -2.98
C PHE A 186 -1.02 -21.64 -2.92
N PHE A 187 -0.56 -22.39 -1.93
CA PHE A 187 -0.97 -23.79 -1.72
C PHE A 187 -2.45 -23.90 -1.31
N HIS A 188 -2.96 -23.03 -0.44
CA HIS A 188 -4.37 -23.00 -0.05
C HIS A 188 -5.28 -22.66 -1.24
N ILE A 189 -4.87 -21.68 -2.05
CA ILE A 189 -5.59 -21.29 -3.27
C ILE A 189 -5.56 -22.43 -4.30
N LEU A 190 -4.41 -23.08 -4.50
CA LEU A 190 -4.29 -24.22 -5.41
C LEU A 190 -5.04 -25.46 -4.93
N LEU A 191 -5.06 -25.75 -3.63
CA LEU A 191 -5.84 -26.86 -3.07
C LEU A 191 -7.33 -26.63 -3.29
N LYS A 192 -7.79 -25.38 -3.14
CA LYS A 192 -9.16 -25.00 -3.49
C LYS A 192 -9.43 -25.28 -4.97
N ALA A 193 -8.54 -24.80 -5.85
CA ALA A 193 -8.65 -25.02 -7.30
C ALA A 193 -8.55 -26.49 -7.74
N LYS A 194 -7.83 -27.33 -6.99
CA LYS A 194 -7.66 -28.77 -7.29
C LYS A 194 -8.77 -29.65 -6.71
N SER A 195 -9.34 -29.30 -5.56
CA SER A 195 -10.44 -30.05 -4.93
C SER A 195 -11.64 -30.18 -5.89
N ASP A 196 -11.92 -29.12 -6.66
CA ASP A 196 -13.02 -29.08 -7.63
C ASP A 196 -12.72 -29.89 -8.89
N HIS A 197 -11.45 -29.98 -9.30
CA HIS A 197 -11.04 -30.80 -10.46
C HIS A 197 -11.04 -32.32 -10.17
N VAL A 198 -10.88 -32.72 -8.91
CA VAL A 198 -10.87 -34.15 -8.52
C VAL A 198 -12.29 -34.74 -8.49
N LEU A 199 -13.33 -33.92 -8.32
CA LEU A 199 -14.73 -34.38 -8.37
C LEU A 199 -15.24 -34.66 -9.80
N CYS A 200 -14.54 -34.20 -10.85
CA CYS A 200 -14.82 -34.60 -12.25
C CYS A 200 -14.13 -35.90 -12.68
N CYS A 201 -13.34 -36.53 -11.81
CA CYS A 201 -12.68 -37.80 -12.09
C CYS A 201 -13.00 -38.80 -10.98
N GLU A 202 -14.27 -39.21 -10.91
CA GLU A 202 -14.63 -40.41 -10.17
C GLU A 202 -14.16 -41.67 -10.92
N GLU A 203 -13.74 -42.65 -10.13
CA GLU A 203 -13.42 -44.03 -10.52
C GLU A 203 -12.19 -44.27 -11.40
N GLN A 204 -10.99 -44.20 -10.80
CA GLN A 204 -10.02 -45.33 -10.81
C GLN A 204 -8.73 -44.99 -10.03
N ASN A 205 -8.45 -45.81 -9.01
CA ASN A 205 -7.12 -46.03 -8.40
C ASN A 205 -6.52 -44.93 -7.50
N ILE A 206 -7.18 -44.68 -6.37
CA ILE A 206 -6.55 -44.05 -5.18
C ILE A 206 -5.76 -45.13 -4.42
N ALA A 207 -4.51 -45.37 -4.83
CA ALA A 207 -3.51 -46.05 -4.00
C ALA A 207 -2.05 -45.82 -4.46
N VAL A 208 -1.80 -45.39 -5.71
CA VAL A 208 -0.44 -45.47 -6.28
C VAL A 208 0.32 -44.12 -6.33
N LEU A 209 -0.34 -42.98 -6.13
CA LEU A 209 0.29 -41.66 -6.31
C LEU A 209 0.93 -41.04 -5.05
N CYS A 210 0.61 -41.54 -3.85
CA CYS A 210 1.13 -40.97 -2.59
C CYS A 210 2.51 -41.52 -2.16
N GLN A 211 3.04 -42.56 -2.84
CA GLN A 211 4.37 -43.11 -2.55
C GLN A 211 5.48 -42.63 -3.51
N ASN A 212 5.14 -41.99 -4.63
CA ASN A 212 6.13 -41.65 -5.67
C ASN A 212 6.60 -40.19 -5.68
N SER A 213 6.00 -39.30 -4.88
CA SER A 213 6.41 -37.88 -4.78
C SER A 213 7.64 -37.65 -3.89
N LEU A 214 7.97 -38.58 -2.98
CA LEU A 214 9.15 -38.48 -2.11
C LEU A 214 10.45 -39.07 -2.69
N LYS A 215 10.39 -39.84 -3.79
CA LYS A 215 11.58 -40.43 -4.42
C LYS A 215 12.16 -39.63 -5.59
N LEU A 216 11.41 -38.69 -6.17
CA LEU A 216 11.84 -37.93 -7.36
C LEU A 216 12.68 -36.67 -7.06
N LEU A 217 12.85 -36.29 -5.78
CA LEU A 217 13.65 -35.13 -5.37
C LEU A 217 15.14 -35.44 -5.09
N LYS A 218 15.61 -36.67 -5.35
CA LYS A 218 17.00 -37.07 -5.07
C LYS A 218 17.82 -37.64 -6.23
N LEU A 219 17.30 -37.71 -7.45
CA LEU A 219 18.08 -38.22 -8.58
C LEU A 219 17.78 -37.45 -9.88
N ARG A 220 18.62 -36.46 -10.20
CA ARG A 220 19.13 -36.22 -11.57
C ARG A 220 20.10 -35.04 -11.62
N ASN A 221 21.36 -35.33 -11.32
CA ASN A 221 22.48 -34.78 -12.07
C ASN A 221 22.71 -35.65 -13.32
N TYR A 222 23.34 -35.06 -14.35
CA TYR A 222 23.73 -35.60 -15.67
C TYR A 222 22.81 -35.28 -16.86
N ALA A 223 23.19 -34.16 -17.52
CA ALA A 223 23.51 -34.01 -18.94
C ALA A 223 22.74 -34.83 -20.00
N SER A 224 22.07 -34.11 -20.91
CA SER A 224 22.35 -34.03 -22.37
C SER A 224 21.07 -33.96 -23.22
N VAL A 225 21.11 -33.07 -24.24
CA VAL A 225 20.26 -33.00 -25.46
C VAL A 225 18.83 -32.44 -25.21
N SER A 226 18.30 -31.41 -25.86
CA SER A 226 18.45 -30.95 -27.26
C SER A 226 18.18 -29.44 -27.35
N VAL A 227 19.00 -28.74 -28.12
CA VAL A 227 18.85 -27.32 -28.47
C VAL A 227 17.70 -27.17 -29.47
N LEU A 228 16.55 -26.68 -29.01
CA LEU A 228 15.54 -26.07 -29.88
C LEU A 228 15.61 -24.55 -29.75
N ARG A 229 15.89 -23.97 -30.91
CA ARG A 229 16.30 -22.61 -31.22
C ARG A 229 15.19 -21.59 -30.89
N TRP A 230 15.26 -20.96 -29.73
CA TRP A 230 14.55 -19.71 -29.47
C TRP A 230 15.36 -18.55 -30.05
N ARG A 231 14.98 -18.11 -31.26
CA ARG A 231 15.43 -16.82 -31.81
C ARG A 231 14.54 -15.72 -31.23
N ASN A 232 15.20 -14.68 -30.73
CA ASN A 232 14.69 -13.35 -30.37
C ASN A 232 13.80 -13.26 -29.11
N ILE A 233 14.45 -13.24 -27.95
CA ILE A 233 13.96 -12.52 -26.76
C ILE A 233 15.09 -11.59 -26.33
N GLY A 234 14.79 -10.30 -26.19
CA GLY A 234 15.73 -9.24 -25.85
C GLY A 234 16.50 -9.51 -24.56
N GLN A 235 17.67 -8.86 -24.45
CA GLN A 235 18.62 -8.91 -23.34
C GLN A 235 17.96 -9.21 -21.98
N THR A 236 18.31 -10.36 -21.42
CA THR A 236 17.98 -10.80 -20.06
C THR A 236 18.55 -9.82 -19.02
N SER A 237 17.75 -9.51 -18.00
CA SER A 237 18.02 -8.59 -16.88
C SER A 237 19.23 -8.93 -15.98
N LEU A 238 20.06 -9.90 -16.38
CA LEU A 238 21.24 -10.35 -15.65
C LEU A 238 22.57 -9.83 -16.23
N ASP A 239 22.54 -9.17 -17.39
CA ASP A 239 23.74 -8.86 -18.18
C ASP A 239 24.10 -7.36 -18.24
N VAL A 240 23.54 -6.53 -17.36
CA VAL A 240 23.89 -5.09 -17.33
C VAL A 240 25.21 -4.91 -16.61
N ASN A 241 26.26 -4.58 -17.35
CA ASN A 241 27.56 -4.24 -16.77
C ASN A 241 27.44 -2.94 -15.94
N THR A 242 27.47 -3.09 -14.61
CA THR A 242 27.39 -1.98 -13.65
C THR A 242 28.73 -1.26 -13.47
N ASN A 243 29.83 -1.81 -14.03
CA ASN A 243 31.15 -1.17 -13.99
C ASN A 243 31.26 -0.11 -15.08
N VAL A 244 31.05 1.14 -14.69
CA VAL A 244 31.11 2.26 -15.62
C VAL A 244 32.54 2.81 -15.74
N ILE A 245 33.02 3.02 -16.97
CA ILE A 245 34.38 3.50 -17.26
C ILE A 245 34.58 4.97 -16.81
N LYS A 246 33.51 5.76 -16.83
CA LYS A 246 33.50 7.19 -16.46
C LYS A 246 32.36 7.50 -15.49
N ASP A 247 32.43 8.65 -14.83
CA ASP A 247 31.33 9.10 -13.97
C ASP A 247 30.06 9.34 -14.80
N VAL A 248 28.95 8.73 -14.39
CA VAL A 248 27.66 8.81 -15.09
C VAL A 248 26.62 9.39 -14.17
N ILE A 249 25.95 10.45 -14.63
CA ILE A 249 24.81 11.05 -13.93
C ILE A 249 23.61 10.12 -14.15
N LEU A 250 23.13 9.47 -13.08
CA LEU A 250 21.95 8.62 -13.10
C LEU A 250 20.66 9.44 -13.07
N TYR A 251 20.65 10.51 -12.26
CA TYR A 251 19.48 11.37 -12.05
C TYR A 251 19.87 12.85 -11.96
N LYS A 252 19.02 13.71 -12.51
CA LYS A 252 19.13 15.16 -12.46
C LYS A 252 17.76 15.81 -12.21
N SER A 253 17.67 16.66 -11.19
CA SER A 253 16.51 17.52 -10.96
C SER A 253 16.82 18.95 -11.42
N ASN A 254 15.89 19.57 -12.16
CA ASN A 254 15.98 20.97 -12.62
C ASN A 254 15.14 21.93 -11.75
N ASN A 255 14.62 21.47 -10.60
CA ASN A 255 13.66 22.20 -9.78
C ASN A 255 14.28 23.25 -8.84
N ASP A 256 15.38 23.90 -9.27
CA ASP A 256 16.11 24.90 -8.47
C ASP A 256 15.22 26.06 -7.99
N ARG A 257 14.31 26.54 -8.86
CA ARG A 257 13.38 27.63 -8.51
C ARG A 257 12.41 27.25 -7.40
N PHE A 258 11.90 26.02 -7.44
CA PHE A 258 10.95 25.52 -6.45
C PHE A 258 11.58 25.48 -5.05
N PHE A 259 12.77 24.89 -4.91
CA PHE A 259 13.45 24.83 -3.62
C PHE A 259 13.88 26.21 -3.10
N LYS A 260 14.25 27.15 -3.98
CA LYS A 260 14.47 28.55 -3.59
C LYS A 260 13.19 29.20 -3.05
N MET A 261 12.05 28.96 -3.69
CA MET A 261 10.75 29.46 -3.25
C MET A 261 10.33 28.87 -1.90
N VAL A 262 10.53 27.56 -1.69
CA VAL A 262 10.26 26.89 -0.39
C VAL A 262 11.10 27.49 0.73
N ASN A 263 12.39 27.77 0.49
CA ASN A 263 13.24 28.40 1.49
C ASN A 263 12.83 29.85 1.78
N PHE A 264 12.51 30.62 0.74
CA PHE A 264 11.98 31.98 0.90
C PHE A 264 10.68 31.97 1.71
N PHE A 265 9.76 31.07 1.38
CA PHE A 265 8.52 30.88 2.11
C PHE A 265 8.77 30.52 3.58
N GLY A 266 9.69 29.59 3.86
CA GLY A 266 10.06 29.21 5.22
C GLY A 266 10.61 30.39 6.03
N ILE A 267 11.48 31.22 5.44
CA ILE A 267 12.03 32.43 6.07
C ILE A 267 10.92 33.47 6.30
N ALA A 268 10.04 33.69 5.33
CA ALA A 268 8.93 34.63 5.45
C ALA A 268 7.94 34.21 6.54
N GLN A 269 7.58 32.92 6.60
CA GLN A 269 6.74 32.36 7.66
C GLN A 269 7.41 32.50 9.02
N PHE A 270 8.71 32.18 9.12
CA PHE A 270 9.46 32.38 10.36
C PHE A 270 9.40 33.84 10.84
N GLY A 271 9.61 34.80 9.95
CA GLY A 271 9.49 36.23 10.26
C GLY A 271 8.08 36.60 10.72
N PHE A 272 7.05 36.13 10.01
CA PHE A 272 5.64 36.37 10.38
C PHE A 272 5.29 35.82 11.76
N TRP A 273 5.62 34.56 12.05
CA TRP A 273 5.31 33.92 13.32
C TRP A 273 6.13 34.49 14.49
N THR A 274 7.37 34.89 14.24
CA THR A 274 8.21 35.59 15.23
C THR A 274 7.64 36.98 15.52
N TYR A 275 7.19 37.70 14.49
CA TYR A 275 6.50 38.99 14.66
C TYR A 275 5.22 38.81 15.48
N LEU A 276 4.39 37.81 15.16
CA LEU A 276 3.17 37.52 15.91
C LEU A 276 3.47 37.15 17.37
N SER A 277 4.54 36.40 17.62
CA SER A 277 5.03 36.09 18.97
C SER A 277 5.43 37.36 19.74
N LEU A 278 6.17 38.28 19.12
CA LEU A 278 6.55 39.56 19.72
C LEU A 278 5.34 40.45 20.00
N THR A 279 4.41 40.56 19.05
CA THR A 279 3.16 41.30 19.21
C THR A 279 2.30 40.70 20.32
N ALA A 280 2.16 39.37 20.36
CA ALA A 280 1.46 38.69 21.45
C ALA A 280 2.05 39.04 22.82
N TYR A 281 3.37 39.04 22.93
CA TYR A 281 4.02 39.38 24.19
C TYR A 281 3.86 40.86 24.59
N GLN A 282 3.94 41.79 23.64
CA GLN A 282 4.00 43.23 23.90
C GLN A 282 2.64 43.93 23.91
N THR A 283 1.68 43.50 23.09
CA THR A 283 0.45 44.26 22.82
C THR A 283 -0.83 43.62 23.34
N LEU A 284 -0.80 42.34 23.77
CA LEU A 284 -1.98 41.71 24.37
C LEU A 284 -2.33 42.36 25.71
N LYS A 285 -3.41 43.13 25.72
CA LYS A 285 -3.96 43.82 26.89
C LYS A 285 -4.91 42.92 27.65
N ASP A 286 -4.92 43.09 28.97
CA ASP A 286 -5.88 42.46 29.86
C ASP A 286 -7.27 43.09 29.66
N ILE A 287 -8.24 42.28 29.24
CA ILE A 287 -9.64 42.69 29.09
C ILE A 287 -10.44 41.81 30.05
N PRO A 288 -10.96 42.37 31.15
CA PRO A 288 -11.74 41.59 32.10
C PRO A 288 -13.01 41.07 31.43
N VAL A 289 -13.17 39.74 31.42
CA VAL A 289 -14.34 39.08 30.84
C VAL A 289 -15.43 38.98 31.90
N SER A 290 -16.63 39.49 31.62
CA SER A 290 -17.80 39.32 32.49
C SER A 290 -18.22 37.85 32.53
N GLN A 291 -18.14 37.21 33.71
CA GLN A 291 -18.59 35.83 33.93
C GLN A 291 -20.12 35.76 33.92
N SER A 292 -20.75 35.77 32.74
CA SER A 292 -22.15 35.42 32.59
C SER A 292 -22.29 33.89 32.44
N THR A 293 -23.25 33.33 33.18
CA THR A 293 -23.45 31.88 33.38
C THR A 293 -23.77 31.11 32.09
N GLU A 294 -24.19 31.79 31.02
CA GLU A 294 -24.58 31.20 29.73
C GLU A 294 -23.60 31.43 28.57
N SER A 295 -22.35 31.83 28.83
CA SER A 295 -21.39 32.12 27.76
C SER A 295 -20.60 30.88 27.29
N VAL A 296 -20.35 30.81 25.97
CA VAL A 296 -19.59 29.73 25.32
C VAL A 296 -18.11 29.77 25.71
N TRP A 297 -17.43 28.61 25.75
CA TRP A 297 -16.09 28.45 26.32
C TRP A 297 -15.02 29.41 25.77
N TRP A 298 -15.05 29.75 24.48
CA TRP A 298 -14.09 30.70 23.87
C TRP A 298 -14.29 32.14 24.33
N ARG A 299 -15.50 32.54 24.76
CA ARG A 299 -15.77 33.87 25.32
C ARG A 299 -15.27 34.02 26.75
N LYS A 300 -14.93 32.92 27.42
CA LYS A 300 -14.38 32.91 28.79
C LYS A 300 -12.86 33.06 28.83
N ILE A 301 -12.19 33.04 27.67
CA ILE A 301 -10.73 33.14 27.58
C ILE A 301 -10.31 34.60 27.63
N ASN A 302 -9.56 34.96 28.67
CA ASN A 302 -8.91 36.26 28.76
C ASN A 302 -7.48 36.17 28.22
N PHE A 303 -7.27 36.66 26.99
CA PHE A 303 -5.97 36.59 26.31
C PHE A 303 -4.89 37.49 26.91
N GLY A 304 -5.26 38.47 27.75
CA GLY A 304 -4.29 39.34 28.42
C GLY A 304 -3.75 38.79 29.75
N GLU A 305 -4.32 37.71 30.27
CA GLU A 305 -3.79 37.02 31.46
C GLU A 305 -2.40 36.44 31.15
N ASN A 306 -1.44 36.57 32.09
CA ASN A 306 -0.05 36.16 31.89
C ASN A 306 0.11 34.73 31.36
N ARG A 307 -0.75 33.80 31.80
CA ARG A 307 -0.72 32.40 31.34
C ARG A 307 -1.00 32.26 29.84
N TRP A 308 -2.02 32.96 29.32
CA TRP A 308 -2.46 32.85 27.93
C TRP A 308 -1.53 33.64 27.01
N ARG A 309 -1.09 34.83 27.46
CA ARG A 309 -0.09 35.63 26.75
C ARG A 309 1.22 34.87 26.56
N ASN A 310 1.76 34.30 27.63
CA ASN A 310 3.01 33.54 27.55
C ASN A 310 2.85 32.25 26.72
N SER A 311 1.71 31.56 26.87
CA SER A 311 1.43 30.35 26.08
C SER A 311 1.33 30.66 24.58
N LEU A 312 0.60 31.70 24.18
CA LEU A 312 0.47 32.10 22.77
C LEU A 312 1.83 32.52 22.19
N THR A 313 2.63 33.24 22.97
CA THR A 313 3.99 33.66 22.59
C THR A 313 4.88 32.45 22.30
N ILE A 314 4.90 31.47 23.20
CA ILE A 314 5.71 30.24 23.08
C ILE A 314 5.23 29.40 21.90
N ILE A 315 3.92 29.18 21.76
CA ILE A 315 3.36 28.37 20.68
C ILE A 315 3.69 28.99 19.31
N SER A 316 3.48 30.30 19.16
CA SER A 316 3.76 31.01 17.90
C SER A 316 5.25 30.96 17.55
N PHE A 317 6.13 31.11 18.55
CA PHE A 317 7.57 30.99 18.37
C PHE A 317 7.98 29.58 17.93
N LEU A 318 7.45 28.54 18.58
CA LEU A 318 7.72 27.14 18.23
C LEU A 318 7.22 26.78 16.84
N ILE A 319 6.04 27.29 16.44
CA ILE A 319 5.50 27.10 15.08
C ILE A 319 6.43 27.73 14.05
N GLY A 320 6.87 28.97 14.27
CA GLY A 320 7.79 29.66 13.36
C GLY A 320 9.10 28.89 13.15
N TRP A 321 9.76 28.47 14.24
CA TRP A 321 10.98 27.66 14.19
C TRP A 321 10.73 26.28 13.56
N GLY A 322 9.59 25.65 13.85
CA GLY A 322 9.20 24.37 13.27
C GLY A 322 9.06 24.43 11.75
N ILE A 323 8.37 25.45 11.22
CA ILE A 323 8.20 25.63 9.77
C ILE A 323 9.55 25.84 9.07
N LEU A 324 10.44 26.64 9.67
CA LEU A 324 11.77 26.87 9.13
C LEU A 324 12.60 25.57 9.12
N ALA A 325 12.60 24.83 10.23
CA ALA A 325 13.32 23.58 10.38
C ALA A 325 12.82 22.52 9.38
N VAL A 326 11.51 22.39 9.20
CA VAL A 326 10.92 21.47 8.23
C VAL A 326 11.26 21.87 6.79
N SER A 327 11.20 23.16 6.46
CA SER A 327 11.54 23.67 5.13
C SER A 327 13.01 23.40 4.78
N TRP A 328 13.92 23.62 5.71
CA TRP A 328 15.34 23.34 5.54
C TRP A 328 15.66 21.84 5.54
N LEU A 329 15.01 21.05 6.40
CA LEU A 329 15.15 19.61 6.39
C LEU A 329 14.69 19.02 5.05
N TYR A 330 13.56 19.49 4.54
CA TYR A 330 13.02 19.06 3.24
C TYR A 330 14.00 19.37 2.11
N THR A 331 14.56 20.59 2.06
CA THR A 331 15.52 20.97 1.02
C THR A 331 16.83 20.18 1.11
N LEU A 332 17.38 20.00 2.32
CA LEU A 332 18.61 19.23 2.54
C LEU A 332 18.47 17.73 2.22
N ARG A 333 17.25 17.20 2.19
CA ARG A 333 16.97 15.80 1.87
C ARG A 333 16.53 15.57 0.43
N ALA A 334 16.22 16.62 -0.31
CA ALA A 334 15.91 16.51 -1.73
C ALA A 334 17.19 16.32 -2.56
N VAL A 335 17.21 15.27 -3.38
CA VAL A 335 18.33 14.94 -4.27
C VAL A 335 18.26 15.79 -5.52
N LYS A 336 19.33 16.51 -5.83
CA LYS A 336 19.51 17.29 -7.06
C LYS A 336 20.21 16.46 -8.14
N TYR A 337 21.32 15.81 -7.79
CA TYR A 337 22.04 14.91 -8.69
C TYR A 337 22.36 13.60 -8.00
N LEU A 338 22.28 12.53 -8.77
CA LEU A 338 22.82 11.23 -8.38
C LEU A 338 23.85 10.82 -9.42
N ILE A 339 25.10 10.69 -9.01
CA ILE A 339 26.23 10.40 -9.90
C ILE A 339 26.85 9.08 -9.50
N LEU A 340 26.88 8.14 -10.43
CA LEU A 340 27.62 6.89 -10.29
C LEU A 340 29.08 7.14 -10.65
N ARG A 341 30.00 6.82 -9.72
CA ARG A 341 31.44 7.04 -9.92
C ARG A 341 32.03 5.95 -10.82
N LYS A 342 33.18 6.26 -11.44
CA LYS A 342 33.98 5.29 -12.19
C LYS A 342 34.20 4.00 -11.40
N GLY A 343 34.07 2.86 -12.07
CA GLY A 343 34.15 1.54 -11.45
C GLY A 343 32.85 1.05 -10.80
N GLY A 344 31.77 1.85 -10.77
CA GLY A 344 30.44 1.36 -10.42
C GLY A 344 30.23 0.93 -8.97
N GLN A 345 31.16 1.21 -8.07
CA GLN A 345 31.09 0.81 -6.65
C GLN A 345 30.57 1.91 -5.73
N GLN A 346 30.77 3.18 -6.11
CA GLN A 346 30.43 4.35 -5.31
C GLN A 346 29.44 5.26 -6.05
N ALA A 347 28.56 5.89 -5.29
CA ALA A 347 27.63 6.91 -5.79
C ALA A 347 27.77 8.20 -4.97
N THR A 348 27.80 9.33 -5.67
CA THR A 348 27.77 10.66 -5.07
C THR A 348 26.34 11.19 -5.15
N ILE A 349 25.81 11.55 -3.99
CA ILE A 349 24.51 12.22 -3.86
C ILE A 349 24.78 13.71 -3.69
N VAL A 350 24.16 14.52 -4.54
CA VAL A 350 24.18 15.98 -4.41
C VAL A 350 22.78 16.42 -4.01
N THR A 351 22.64 17.09 -2.88
CA THR A 351 21.36 17.61 -2.38
C THR A 351 21.26 19.11 -2.54
N TYR A 352 20.03 19.61 -2.59
CA TYR A 352 19.78 21.04 -2.48
C TYR A 352 20.21 21.55 -1.11
N THR A 353 20.58 22.83 -1.04
CA THR A 353 20.94 23.52 0.19
C THR A 353 20.12 24.80 0.33
N PRO A 354 19.71 25.16 1.56
CA PRO A 354 18.89 26.34 1.79
C PRO A 354 19.65 27.64 1.50
N LEU A 355 20.94 27.68 1.81
CA LEU A 355 21.84 28.80 1.58
C LEU A 355 23.21 28.27 1.12
N GLY A 356 23.74 28.81 0.02
CA GLY A 356 25.09 28.50 -0.46
C GLY A 356 25.20 27.37 -1.49
N PRO A 357 26.40 26.79 -1.68
CA PRO A 357 26.63 25.74 -2.68
C PRO A 357 25.94 24.43 -2.30
N ASN A 358 25.65 23.59 -3.30
CA ASN A 358 25.00 22.30 -3.08
C ASN A 358 25.89 21.37 -2.26
N ARG A 359 25.31 20.64 -1.32
CA ARG A 359 26.02 19.66 -0.51
C ARG A 359 26.18 18.38 -1.32
N MET A 360 27.40 17.86 -1.39
CA MET A 360 27.67 16.57 -2.02
C MET A 360 28.43 15.66 -1.07
N PHE A 361 28.13 14.37 -1.12
CA PHE A 361 28.84 13.36 -0.37
C PHE A 361 28.84 12.04 -1.16
N THR A 362 29.96 11.33 -1.09
CA THR A 362 30.17 10.07 -1.81
C THR A 362 30.01 8.91 -0.83
N LEU A 363 29.29 7.88 -1.27
CA LEU A 363 28.96 6.69 -0.50
C LEU A 363 29.20 5.45 -1.33
N ASP A 364 29.53 4.34 -0.67
CA ASP A 364 29.50 3.04 -1.33
C ASP A 364 28.06 2.63 -1.62
N LEU A 365 27.81 2.08 -2.81
CA LEU A 365 26.47 1.62 -3.21
C LEU A 365 25.90 0.55 -2.29
N ALA A 366 26.74 -0.22 -1.60
CA ALA A 366 26.30 -1.17 -0.57
C ALA A 366 25.54 -0.49 0.58
N ASN A 367 25.83 0.79 0.83
CA ASN A 367 25.24 1.58 1.90
C ASN A 367 23.96 2.33 1.46
N VAL A 368 23.57 2.20 0.20
CA VAL A 368 22.41 2.87 -0.41
C VAL A 368 21.37 1.82 -0.82
N SER A 369 20.11 2.04 -0.46
CA SER A 369 18.99 1.20 -0.91
C SER A 369 17.78 2.06 -1.24
N SER A 370 17.14 1.79 -2.37
CA SER A 370 15.83 2.35 -2.64
C SER A 370 14.75 1.55 -1.90
N THR A 371 13.72 2.22 -1.39
CA THR A 371 12.58 1.51 -0.77
C THR A 371 11.56 1.07 -1.82
N GLN A 372 11.49 1.79 -2.95
CA GLN A 372 10.54 1.61 -4.04
C GLN A 372 11.24 1.63 -5.40
N SER A 373 10.69 0.95 -6.40
CA SER A 373 11.17 1.05 -7.79
C SER A 373 10.69 2.36 -8.41
N ARG A 374 11.38 2.82 -9.45
CA ARG A 374 10.96 3.97 -10.25
C ARG A 374 9.56 3.79 -10.85
N THR A 375 9.20 2.56 -11.22
CA THR A 375 7.89 2.23 -11.81
C THR A 375 6.74 2.22 -10.79
N ALA A 376 7.05 2.05 -9.50
CA ALA A 376 6.04 2.00 -8.43
C ALA A 376 5.85 3.35 -7.71
N ALA A 377 6.82 4.26 -7.81
CA ALA A 377 6.78 5.56 -7.12
C ALA A 377 5.96 6.59 -7.93
N THR A 378 5.01 7.26 -7.26
CA THR A 378 4.12 8.24 -7.91
C THR A 378 4.70 9.66 -7.91
N SER A 379 5.37 10.07 -6.83
CA SER A 379 5.90 11.44 -6.67
C SER A 379 7.37 11.47 -6.26
N PHE A 380 7.76 10.67 -5.27
CA PHE A 380 9.14 10.62 -4.77
C PHE A 380 9.60 9.18 -4.57
N ILE A 381 10.86 8.90 -4.91
CA ILE A 381 11.55 7.66 -4.55
C ILE A 381 12.38 7.90 -3.28
N PRO A 382 12.02 7.27 -2.15
CA PRO A 382 12.80 7.38 -0.91
C PRO A 382 14.03 6.47 -0.93
N LEU A 383 15.19 7.11 -0.87
CA LEU A 383 16.51 6.50 -0.85
C LEU A 383 17.04 6.44 0.59
N LYS A 384 17.26 5.22 1.09
CA LYS A 384 17.80 4.96 2.43
C LYS A 384 19.32 4.93 2.36
N VAL A 385 19.97 5.77 3.16
CA VAL A 385 21.44 5.83 3.28
C VAL A 385 21.87 5.41 4.68
N LYS A 386 22.88 4.53 4.79
CA LYS A 386 23.45 4.12 6.09
C LYS A 386 24.05 5.33 6.83
N GLY A 387 23.78 5.45 8.13
CA GLY A 387 24.37 6.51 8.97
C GLY A 387 23.60 7.84 8.95
N HIS A 388 22.46 7.92 8.27
CA HIS A 388 21.61 9.11 8.27
C HIS A 388 20.21 8.83 8.83
N TRP A 389 19.70 9.78 9.62
CA TRP A 389 18.45 9.64 10.37
C TRP A 389 17.17 9.74 9.50
N PHE A 390 17.27 10.20 8.25
CA PHE A 390 16.14 10.37 7.32
C PHE A 390 16.47 9.90 5.91
N TYR A 391 15.42 9.58 5.15
CA TYR A 391 15.52 9.23 3.73
C TYR A 391 15.87 10.45 2.88
N TYR A 392 16.60 10.20 1.80
CA TYR A 392 16.81 11.17 0.73
C TYR A 392 15.73 10.98 -0.33
N MET A 393 15.15 12.06 -0.82
CA MET A 393 14.00 12.01 -1.74
C MET A 393 14.44 12.36 -3.15
N ILE A 394 14.20 11.44 -4.09
CA ILE A 394 14.38 11.66 -5.52
C ILE A 394 13.01 11.98 -6.11
N ASP A 395 12.86 13.15 -6.73
CA ASP A 395 11.60 13.60 -7.34
C ASP A 395 11.40 12.93 -8.71
N MET A 396 10.23 12.31 -8.92
CA MET A 396 9.88 11.66 -10.19
C MET A 396 9.76 12.62 -11.36
N LYS A 397 9.54 13.92 -11.12
CA LYS A 397 9.57 14.96 -12.16
C LYS A 397 10.97 15.26 -12.69
N GLY A 398 12.02 14.72 -12.06
CA GLY A 398 13.40 14.87 -12.53
C GLY A 398 13.74 13.97 -13.72
N GLU A 399 14.83 14.31 -14.42
CA GLU A 399 15.32 13.57 -15.57
C GLU A 399 16.17 12.36 -15.13
N PHE A 400 15.74 11.16 -15.50
CA PHE A 400 16.53 9.94 -15.36
C PHE A 400 17.29 9.68 -16.67
N ARG A 401 18.61 9.97 -16.68
CA ARG A 401 19.42 9.85 -17.91
C ARG A 401 19.71 8.42 -18.30
N ASN A 402 19.90 7.54 -17.33
CA ASN A 402 20.09 6.11 -17.56
C ASN A 402 19.25 5.30 -16.57
N THR A 403 18.04 4.96 -17.01
CA THR A 403 17.03 4.24 -16.22
C THR A 403 17.49 2.83 -15.87
N VAL A 404 18.09 2.12 -16.83
CA VAL A 404 18.59 0.75 -16.64
C VAL A 404 19.70 0.72 -15.58
N LEU A 405 20.72 1.58 -15.70
CA LEU A 405 21.78 1.65 -14.69
C LEU A 405 21.25 2.08 -13.33
N PHE A 406 20.28 3.01 -13.29
CA PHE A 406 19.66 3.42 -12.02
C PHE A 406 18.95 2.24 -11.35
N ASP A 407 18.09 1.53 -12.09
CA ASP A 407 17.31 0.40 -11.58
C ASP A 407 18.20 -0.76 -11.11
N HIS A 408 19.38 -0.94 -11.71
CA HIS A 408 20.37 -1.97 -11.34
C HIS A 408 21.44 -1.51 -10.32
N THR A 409 21.47 -0.24 -9.90
CA THR A 409 22.45 0.25 -8.92
C THR A 409 21.80 0.87 -7.69
N ALA A 410 21.48 2.17 -7.75
CA ALA A 410 20.95 2.94 -6.64
C ALA A 410 19.44 2.74 -6.42
N GLY A 411 18.70 2.35 -7.46
CA GLY A 411 17.27 2.05 -7.46
C GLY A 411 16.91 0.67 -6.92
N LEU A 412 17.90 -0.19 -6.65
CA LEU A 412 17.69 -1.52 -6.10
C LEU A 412 17.18 -1.47 -4.65
N LYS A 413 16.13 -2.25 -4.38
CA LYS A 413 15.70 -2.55 -3.02
C LYS A 413 16.58 -3.63 -2.44
N ARG A 414 17.58 -3.22 -1.65
CA ARG A 414 18.47 -4.14 -0.93
C ARG A 414 17.85 -4.46 0.43
N LEU A 415 17.18 -5.61 0.53
CA LEU A 415 16.80 -6.20 1.81
C LEU A 415 18.10 -6.46 2.60
N ARG A 416 18.36 -5.66 3.62
CA ARG A 416 19.49 -5.91 4.51
C ARG A 416 19.18 -7.16 5.32
N ARG A 417 19.83 -8.27 4.98
CA ARG A 417 19.88 -9.47 5.83
C ARG A 417 20.55 -9.08 7.15
N THR A 418 19.78 -8.83 8.18
CA THR A 418 20.22 -9.09 9.55
C THR A 418 20.10 -10.58 9.76
N THR A 419 21.22 -11.22 10.08
CA THR A 419 21.44 -12.65 10.38
C THR A 419 21.38 -13.65 9.22
N ASN A 420 22.43 -14.48 9.15
CA ASN A 420 22.64 -15.60 8.23
C ASN A 420 21.55 -16.68 8.38
N VAL A 421 20.80 -16.91 7.32
CA VAL A 421 20.15 -18.20 7.04
C VAL A 421 20.43 -18.53 5.57
N PRO A 422 21.03 -19.69 5.23
CA PRO A 422 21.30 -20.06 3.85
C PRO A 422 20.05 -20.67 3.19
N GLY A 423 19.88 -20.37 1.91
CA GLY A 423 18.95 -21.05 1.02
C GLY A 423 17.56 -20.41 0.93
N CYS A 424 17.30 -19.77 -0.22
CA CYS A 424 16.03 -19.76 -0.96
C CYS A 424 15.96 -18.48 -1.82
N ASP A 425 16.43 -18.61 -3.05
CA ASP A 425 16.08 -17.70 -4.14
C ASP A 425 14.66 -18.03 -4.61
N TYR A 426 13.74 -17.09 -4.47
CA TYR A 426 12.44 -17.13 -5.15
C TYR A 426 12.22 -15.83 -5.90
N ALA A 427 12.08 -15.94 -7.23
CA ALA A 427 11.49 -14.90 -8.05
C ALA A 427 9.97 -14.90 -7.80
N CYS A 428 9.43 -13.76 -7.38
CA CYS A 428 8.01 -13.58 -7.12
C CYS A 428 7.46 -12.52 -8.07
N PHE A 429 6.58 -12.92 -8.98
CA PHE A 429 5.79 -12.00 -9.80
C PHE A 429 4.64 -11.46 -8.94
N TYR A 430 4.63 -10.14 -8.70
CA TYR A 430 3.55 -9.41 -8.02
C TYR A 430 2.74 -8.62 -9.04
N VAL A 431 1.43 -8.85 -9.10
CA VAL A 431 0.49 -8.00 -9.82
C VAL A 431 -0.30 -7.23 -8.75
N TYR A 432 -0.16 -5.90 -8.76
CA TYR A 432 -0.79 -4.98 -7.81
C TYR A 432 -2.09 -4.44 -8.42
N GLY A 433 -3.21 -4.56 -7.71
CA GLY A 433 -4.38 -3.70 -7.91
C GLY A 433 -4.42 -2.69 -6.76
N ARG A 434 -4.08 -1.43 -7.00
CA ARG A 434 -4.19 -0.36 -6.01
C ARG A 434 -5.39 0.50 -6.40
N PHE A 435 -6.26 0.83 -5.45
CA PHE A 435 -7.21 1.94 -5.56
C PHE A 435 -6.71 3.03 -4.62
N LEU A 436 -6.39 4.20 -5.17
CA LEU A 436 -6.10 5.41 -4.39
C LEU A 436 -7.44 6.14 -4.20
N LEU A 437 -8.01 6.06 -3.00
CA LEU A 437 -9.03 7.00 -2.57
C LEU A 437 -8.34 8.36 -2.41
N ASN A 438 -8.37 9.18 -3.46
CA ASN A 438 -8.20 10.62 -3.32
C ASN A 438 -9.56 11.17 -2.87
N ILE A 439 -9.67 11.48 -1.58
CA ILE A 439 -10.68 12.43 -1.08
C ILE A 439 -10.20 13.84 -1.43
#